data_AF-A0A6M1ZLC2-F1
#
_entry.id   AF-A0A6M1ZLC2-F1
#
_cell.length_a   1.000
_cell.length_b   1.000
_cell.length_c   1.000
_cell.angle_alpha   90.00
_cell.angle_beta   90.00
_cell.angle_gamma   90.00
#
_symmetry.space_group_name_H-M   'P 1'
#
loop_
_entity.id
_entity.type
_entity.pdbx_description
1 polymer ?
#
loop_
_entity_poly.entity_id
_entity_poly.type
_entity_poly.pdbx_seq_one_letter_code
_entity_poly.pdbx_strand_id
1 'polypeptide(L)'
;MFKKEFKINKFLSLELRGSKTFIYVNGKEFTQCRYVLLNIPIDDIEQYNAINSIDEVLDNLDHSLEENSEALPPGTEFWAHCSNLQAWAEREYNVDLLDSKISFPLLKTLSQEGDLIAKKVFKEEIAKRLMRGEMNSIAYLIDLGYLKYFTQEELNTIFSSDNCSLFKNILDAFKGEDTDQFHEAYQIYKDIGVYLFSAIRKKLKQIFDTDNIEDLC
;
A
#
# COMPACT_ATOMS: atom_id res chain seq x y z
N MET A 1 -21.15 -30.42 -9.52
CA MET A 1 -20.78 -29.02 -9.26
C MET A 1 -19.49 -28.75 -10.02
N PHE A 2 -19.48 -27.81 -10.97
CA PHE A 2 -18.26 -27.48 -11.71
C PHE A 2 -17.31 -26.72 -10.78
N LYS A 3 -16.12 -27.29 -10.56
CA LYS A 3 -15.02 -26.70 -9.81
C LYS A 3 -13.84 -26.60 -10.76
N LYS A 4 -13.26 -25.41 -10.89
CA LYS A 4 -12.05 -25.18 -11.68
C LYS A 4 -11.04 -24.43 -10.83
N GLU A 5 -9.85 -25.00 -10.72
CA GLU A 5 -8.75 -24.40 -9.96
C GLU A 5 -7.66 -23.94 -10.93
N PHE A 6 -7.05 -22.80 -10.62
CA PHE A 6 -5.91 -22.25 -11.35
C PHE A 6 -4.83 -21.84 -10.35
N LYS A 7 -3.65 -22.48 -10.42
CA LYS A 7 -2.52 -22.17 -9.56
C LYS A 7 -1.61 -21.17 -10.26
N ILE A 8 -1.37 -20.02 -9.64
CA ILE A 8 -0.46 -19.00 -10.16
C ILE A 8 0.96 -19.29 -9.69
N ASN A 9 1.14 -19.51 -8.39
CA ASN A 9 2.42 -19.87 -7.82
C ASN A 9 2.24 -20.75 -6.57
N LYS A 10 3.32 -20.94 -5.79
CA LYS A 10 3.28 -21.76 -4.58
C LYS A 10 2.26 -21.28 -3.54
N PHE A 11 2.04 -19.97 -3.45
CA PHE A 11 1.19 -19.34 -2.45
C PHE A 11 -0.16 -18.91 -3.01
N LEU A 12 -0.26 -18.50 -4.27
CA LEU A 12 -1.46 -17.89 -4.85
C LEU A 12 -2.18 -18.82 -5.83
N SER A 13 -3.49 -18.99 -5.64
CA SER A 13 -4.36 -19.70 -6.57
C SER A 13 -5.77 -19.08 -6.64
N LEU A 14 -6.52 -19.43 -7.67
CA LEU A 14 -7.92 -19.08 -7.83
C LEU A 14 -8.78 -20.33 -8.00
N GLU A 15 -10.04 -20.25 -7.57
CA GLU A 15 -11.04 -21.28 -7.77
C GLU A 15 -12.37 -20.69 -8.26
N LEU A 16 -12.91 -21.21 -9.36
CA LEU A 16 -14.29 -20.97 -9.77
C LEU A 16 -15.20 -22.01 -9.11
N ARG A 17 -16.12 -21.55 -8.26
CA ARG A 17 -17.20 -22.36 -7.67
C ARG A 17 -18.55 -21.78 -8.06
N GLY A 18 -19.31 -22.53 -8.86
CA GLY A 18 -20.58 -22.03 -9.40
C GLY A 18 -20.31 -20.87 -10.36
N SER A 19 -20.81 -19.68 -10.02
CA SER A 19 -20.61 -18.45 -10.79
C SER A 19 -19.62 -17.47 -10.16
N LYS A 20 -18.92 -17.87 -9.08
CA LYS A 20 -18.05 -16.97 -8.31
C LYS A 20 -16.60 -17.45 -8.33
N THR A 21 -15.69 -16.49 -8.50
CA THR A 21 -14.24 -16.68 -8.42
C THR A 21 -13.76 -16.36 -7.01
N PHE A 22 -12.92 -17.22 -6.45
CA PHE A 22 -12.34 -17.09 -5.12
C PHE A 22 -10.82 -17.10 -5.23
N ILE A 23 -10.15 -16.20 -4.52
CA ILE A 23 -8.69 -16.16 -4.43
C ILE A 23 -8.25 -16.89 -3.16
N TYR A 24 -7.15 -17.64 -3.25
CA TYR A 24 -6.56 -18.36 -2.14
C TYR A 24 -5.09 -17.97 -1.97
N VAL A 25 -4.70 -17.70 -0.73
CA VAL A 25 -3.30 -17.54 -0.33
C VAL A 25 -2.94 -18.66 0.65
N ASN A 26 -1.95 -19.47 0.28
CA ASN A 26 -1.52 -20.68 0.98
C ASN A 26 -2.69 -21.62 1.33
N GLY A 27 -3.64 -21.76 0.39
CA GLY A 27 -4.84 -22.59 0.55
C GLY A 27 -5.94 -22.01 1.44
N LYS A 28 -5.74 -20.81 2.03
CA LYS A 28 -6.77 -20.09 2.79
C LYS A 28 -7.45 -19.08 1.88
N GLU A 29 -8.78 -18.99 1.99
CA GLU A 29 -9.55 -18.03 1.20
C GLU A 29 -9.15 -16.61 1.57
N PHE A 30 -8.79 -15.82 0.56
CA PHE A 30 -8.51 -14.41 0.70
C PHE A 30 -9.82 -13.64 0.55
N THR A 31 -10.33 -13.12 1.67
CA THR A 31 -11.67 -12.50 1.76
C THR A 31 -11.63 -10.97 1.79
N GLN A 32 -10.43 -10.38 1.79
CA GLN A 32 -10.28 -8.92 1.66
C GLN A 32 -10.52 -8.52 0.20
N CYS A 33 -11.32 -7.47 0.01
CA CYS A 33 -11.86 -7.03 -1.29
C CYS A 33 -12.85 -8.02 -1.92
N ARG A 34 -14.15 -7.74 -1.73
CA ARG A 34 -15.24 -8.34 -2.52
C ARG A 34 -15.25 -7.88 -3.99
N TYR A 35 -14.40 -6.91 -4.34
CA TYR A 35 -14.42 -6.26 -5.64
C TYR A 35 -13.67 -7.08 -6.70
N VAL A 36 -14.40 -7.29 -7.78
CA VAL A 36 -14.11 -8.02 -8.99
C VAL A 36 -12.80 -7.52 -9.65
N LEU A 37 -11.91 -8.44 -10.06
CA LEU A 37 -10.65 -8.14 -10.77
C LEU A 37 -10.90 -7.73 -12.25
N LEU A 38 -11.84 -6.83 -12.52
CA LEU A 38 -12.09 -6.35 -13.88
C LEU A 38 -11.14 -5.20 -14.25
N ASN A 39 -10.61 -5.32 -15.46
CA ASN A 39 -9.80 -4.37 -16.22
C ASN A 39 -10.05 -2.89 -15.85
N ILE A 40 -9.03 -2.18 -15.39
CA ILE A 40 -9.08 -0.72 -15.27
C ILE A 40 -8.18 -0.12 -16.37
N PRO A 41 -8.73 0.71 -17.28
CA PRO A 41 -7.96 1.51 -18.23
C PRO A 41 -7.01 2.46 -17.48
N ILE A 42 -5.80 2.65 -18.00
CA ILE A 42 -4.67 3.35 -17.36
C ILE A 42 -4.84 4.88 -17.30
N ASP A 43 -6.02 5.42 -17.59
CA ASP A 43 -6.15 6.84 -17.93
C ASP A 43 -6.57 7.78 -16.77
N ASP A 44 -6.68 7.32 -15.52
CA ASP A 44 -7.04 8.20 -14.37
C ASP A 44 -6.21 7.92 -13.10
N ILE A 45 -4.88 7.78 -13.25
CA ILE A 45 -3.93 7.59 -12.13
C ILE A 45 -3.95 8.79 -11.14
N GLU A 46 -4.43 9.97 -11.55
CA GLU A 46 -4.46 11.15 -10.69
C GLU A 46 -5.56 11.13 -9.62
N GLN A 47 -6.61 10.31 -9.74
CA GLN A 47 -7.67 10.24 -8.72
C GLN A 47 -7.35 9.34 -7.52
N TYR A 48 -6.28 8.54 -7.58
CA TYR A 48 -5.82 7.72 -6.45
C TYR A 48 -4.73 8.40 -5.60
N ASN A 49 -4.29 9.59 -5.99
CA ASN A 49 -3.43 10.47 -5.19
C ASN A 49 -4.22 11.30 -4.16
N ALA A 50 -5.54 11.11 -4.08
CA ALA A 50 -6.40 11.72 -3.08
C ALA A 50 -7.00 10.61 -2.19
N ILE A 51 -6.17 9.97 -1.36
CA ILE A 51 -6.69 9.20 -0.23
C ILE A 51 -7.02 10.21 0.89
N ASN A 52 -8.09 10.98 0.64
CA ASN A 52 -8.77 11.76 1.66
C ASN A 52 -9.74 10.79 2.36
N SER A 53 -9.31 10.21 3.48
CA SER A 53 -10.12 9.34 4.35
C SER A 53 -10.58 8.02 3.74
N ILE A 54 -10.05 6.91 4.28
CA ILE A 54 -10.53 5.54 4.02
C ILE A 54 -11.93 5.30 4.62
N ASP A 55 -12.36 6.09 5.60
CA ASP A 55 -13.62 5.85 6.32
C ASP A 55 -14.84 6.54 5.69
N GLU A 56 -14.66 7.53 4.80
CA GLU A 56 -15.80 8.23 4.17
C GLU A 56 -16.19 7.64 2.78
N VAL A 57 -15.26 6.90 2.17
CA VAL A 57 -15.45 6.26 0.85
C VAL A 57 -16.20 4.92 0.95
N LEU A 58 -16.16 4.29 2.13
CA LEU A 58 -16.79 2.99 2.38
C LEU A 58 -18.32 3.04 2.26
N ASP A 59 -18.95 4.17 2.51
CA ASP A 59 -20.42 4.29 2.50
C ASP A 59 -21.01 4.78 1.16
N ASN A 60 -20.23 5.39 0.26
CA ASN A 60 -20.77 6.07 -0.94
C ASN A 60 -20.36 5.51 -2.31
N LEU A 61 -19.33 4.64 -2.39
CA LEU A 61 -18.98 3.95 -3.66
C LEU A 61 -19.67 2.58 -3.81
N ASP A 62 -20.60 2.26 -2.92
CA ASP A 62 -21.13 0.91 -2.71
C ASP A 62 -22.06 0.40 -3.84
N HIS A 63 -22.49 1.24 -4.79
CA HIS A 63 -23.47 0.82 -5.82
C HIS A 63 -23.26 1.33 -7.26
N SER A 64 -22.38 2.31 -7.52
CA SER A 64 -22.35 2.96 -8.84
C SER A 64 -21.50 2.25 -9.91
N LEU A 65 -20.58 1.37 -9.52
CA LEU A 65 -19.71 0.64 -10.44
C LEU A 65 -20.25 -0.74 -10.85
N GLU A 66 -21.33 -1.22 -10.22
CA GLU A 66 -21.98 -2.49 -10.56
C GLU A 66 -22.98 -2.37 -11.74
N GLU A 67 -23.48 -1.17 -12.06
CA GLU A 67 -24.68 -1.04 -12.90
C GLU A 67 -24.47 -1.04 -14.42
N ASN A 68 -23.23 -1.01 -14.96
CA ASN A 68 -23.04 -0.78 -16.41
C ASN A 68 -21.96 -1.60 -17.15
N SER A 69 -21.47 -2.72 -16.61
CA SER A 69 -20.67 -3.65 -17.42
C SER A 69 -21.52 -4.86 -17.81
N GLU A 70 -21.62 -5.18 -19.10
CA GLU A 70 -22.21 -6.43 -19.56
C GLU A 70 -21.53 -7.59 -18.82
N ALA A 71 -22.29 -8.29 -17.96
CA ALA A 71 -21.75 -9.36 -17.13
C ALA A 71 -21.14 -10.45 -18.01
N LEU A 72 -19.80 -10.58 -17.97
CA LEU A 72 -19.09 -11.64 -18.68
C LEU A 72 -19.57 -13.01 -18.18
N PRO A 73 -19.57 -14.05 -19.03
CA PRO A 73 -19.82 -15.41 -18.56
C PRO A 73 -18.82 -15.78 -17.45
N PRO A 74 -19.25 -16.44 -16.35
CA PRO A 74 -18.39 -16.67 -15.19
C PRO A 74 -17.06 -17.38 -15.51
N GLY A 75 -17.06 -18.27 -16.51
CA GLY A 75 -15.85 -18.93 -16.97
C GLY A 75 -14.87 -17.99 -17.71
N THR A 76 -15.39 -17.01 -18.45
CA THR A 76 -14.58 -15.99 -19.14
C THR A 76 -14.00 -15.00 -18.14
N GLU A 77 -14.82 -14.52 -17.21
CA GLU A 77 -14.40 -13.64 -16.12
C GLU A 77 -13.31 -14.31 -15.27
N PHE A 78 -13.50 -15.57 -14.88
CA PHE A 78 -12.51 -16.35 -14.15
C PHE A 78 -11.15 -16.40 -14.85
N TRP A 79 -11.14 -16.61 -16.18
CA TRP A 79 -9.88 -16.64 -16.93
C TRP A 79 -9.22 -15.27 -17.01
N ALA A 80 -9.98 -14.19 -17.18
CA ALA A 80 -9.44 -12.83 -17.14
C ALA A 80 -8.76 -12.54 -15.79
N HIS A 81 -9.42 -12.91 -14.69
CA HIS A 81 -8.89 -12.79 -13.33
C HIS A 81 -7.61 -13.58 -13.13
N CYS A 82 -7.57 -14.83 -13.63
CA CYS A 82 -6.37 -15.66 -13.59
C CYS A 82 -5.21 -15.03 -14.36
N SER A 83 -5.46 -14.53 -15.58
CA SER A 83 -4.43 -13.91 -16.42
C SER A 83 -3.87 -12.63 -15.79
N ASN A 84 -4.72 -11.78 -15.19
CA ASN A 84 -4.28 -10.55 -14.53
C ASN A 84 -3.40 -10.85 -13.31
N LEU A 85 -3.84 -11.73 -12.41
CA LEU A 85 -3.05 -12.08 -11.23
C LEU A 85 -1.79 -12.89 -11.57
N GLN A 86 -1.84 -13.70 -12.64
CA GLN A 86 -0.64 -14.39 -13.13
C GLN A 86 0.39 -13.38 -13.66
N ALA A 87 -0.02 -12.45 -14.53
CA ALA A 87 0.88 -11.42 -15.06
C ALA A 87 1.47 -10.55 -13.94
N TRP A 88 0.66 -10.20 -12.94
CA TRP A 88 1.10 -9.50 -11.75
C TRP A 88 2.17 -10.29 -10.97
N ALA A 89 1.92 -11.57 -10.70
CA ALA A 89 2.85 -12.42 -9.95
C ALA A 89 4.14 -12.73 -10.73
N GLU A 90 4.06 -12.97 -12.04
CA GLU A 90 5.23 -13.24 -12.91
C GLU A 90 6.15 -12.03 -13.05
N ARG A 91 5.62 -10.82 -12.85
CA ARG A 91 6.38 -9.57 -12.86
C ARG A 91 6.72 -9.10 -11.44
N GLU A 92 7.02 -10.05 -10.57
CA GLU A 92 7.45 -9.83 -9.19
C GLU A 92 6.50 -8.90 -8.42
N TYR A 93 5.19 -9.08 -8.62
CA TYR A 93 4.15 -8.28 -7.97
C TYR A 93 4.22 -6.78 -8.26
N ASN A 94 4.65 -6.41 -9.48
CA ASN A 94 4.67 -5.01 -9.91
C ASN A 94 3.31 -4.34 -9.67
N VAL A 95 3.30 -3.33 -8.80
CA VAL A 95 2.10 -2.64 -8.30
C VAL A 95 1.36 -1.85 -9.37
N ASP A 96 1.99 -1.58 -10.51
CA ASP A 96 1.36 -0.88 -11.64
C ASP A 96 0.43 -1.78 -12.45
N LEU A 97 0.47 -3.12 -12.22
CA LEU A 97 -0.27 -4.11 -13.00
C LEU A 97 -1.56 -4.57 -12.33
N LEU A 98 -1.78 -4.21 -11.07
CA LEU A 98 -2.93 -4.64 -10.29
C LEU A 98 -3.37 -3.52 -9.35
N ASP A 99 -4.66 -3.21 -9.39
CA ASP A 99 -5.27 -2.16 -8.57
C ASP A 99 -4.80 -2.25 -7.10
N SER A 100 -4.37 -1.11 -6.55
CA SER A 100 -3.81 -1.00 -5.20
C SER A 100 -4.74 -1.53 -4.10
N LYS A 101 -6.07 -1.49 -4.31
CA LYS A 101 -7.08 -2.02 -3.39
C LYS A 101 -6.94 -3.53 -3.24
N ILE A 102 -6.54 -4.26 -4.28
CA ILE A 102 -6.33 -5.71 -4.24
C ILE A 102 -4.86 -6.05 -4.03
N SER A 103 -3.94 -5.35 -4.71
CA SER A 103 -2.52 -5.68 -4.67
C SER A 103 -1.91 -5.44 -3.29
N PHE A 104 -2.27 -4.37 -2.58
CA PHE A 104 -1.70 -4.09 -1.26
C PHE A 104 -2.12 -5.13 -0.18
N PRO A 105 -3.42 -5.50 -0.04
CA PRO A 105 -3.80 -6.54 0.91
C PRO A 105 -3.35 -7.95 0.50
N LEU A 106 -3.25 -8.26 -0.81
CA LEU A 106 -2.63 -9.51 -1.27
C LEU A 106 -1.14 -9.57 -0.91
N LEU A 107 -0.38 -8.50 -1.17
CA LEU A 107 1.04 -8.41 -0.79
C LEU A 107 1.26 -8.61 0.70
N LYS A 108 0.40 -8.01 1.54
CA LYS A 108 0.40 -8.22 2.99
C LYS A 108 0.21 -9.70 3.34
N THR A 109 -0.80 -10.34 2.76
CA THR A 109 -1.13 -11.74 3.06
C THR A 109 -0.04 -12.70 2.57
N LEU A 110 0.46 -12.50 1.35
CA LEU A 110 1.56 -13.26 0.76
C LEU A 110 2.86 -13.13 1.59
N SER A 111 3.17 -11.91 2.03
CA SER A 111 4.30 -11.62 2.92
C SER A 111 4.19 -12.37 4.25
N GLN A 112 3.00 -12.41 4.85
CA GLN A 112 2.73 -13.12 6.10
C GLN A 112 2.84 -14.65 5.95
N GLU A 113 2.44 -15.18 4.80
CA GLU A 113 2.55 -16.61 4.49
C GLU A 113 3.96 -17.03 4.00
N GLY A 114 4.91 -16.08 3.94
CA GLY A 114 6.32 -16.35 3.74
C GLY A 114 6.85 -16.18 2.30
N ASP A 115 6.08 -15.54 1.41
CA ASP A 115 6.58 -15.15 0.10
C ASP A 115 7.59 -13.99 0.23
N LEU A 116 8.86 -14.27 -0.04
CA LEU A 116 9.96 -13.31 0.11
C LEU A 116 9.89 -12.16 -0.89
N ILE A 117 9.39 -12.40 -2.10
CA ILE A 117 9.24 -11.37 -3.13
C ILE A 117 8.10 -10.44 -2.73
N ALA A 118 6.95 -11.00 -2.34
CA ALA A 118 5.83 -10.20 -1.85
C ALA A 118 6.22 -9.40 -0.59
N LYS A 119 6.98 -10.00 0.33
CA LYS A 119 7.49 -9.31 1.53
C LYS A 119 8.36 -8.10 1.18
N LYS A 120 9.25 -8.24 0.20
CA LYS A 120 10.10 -7.14 -0.27
C LYS A 120 9.24 -6.01 -0.85
N VAL A 121 8.39 -6.33 -1.83
CA VAL A 121 7.53 -5.34 -2.51
C VAL A 121 6.58 -4.66 -1.53
N PHE A 122 5.98 -5.41 -0.62
CA PHE A 122 5.11 -4.88 0.43
C PHE A 122 5.82 -3.84 1.31
N LYS A 123 7.06 -4.11 1.73
CA LYS A 123 7.86 -3.15 2.49
C LYS A 123 8.23 -1.92 1.66
N GLU A 124 8.60 -2.10 0.40
CA GLU A 124 8.89 -0.97 -0.50
C GLU A 124 7.68 -0.05 -0.68
N GLU A 125 6.48 -0.62 -0.79
CA GLU A 125 5.24 0.14 -0.88
C GLU A 125 4.87 0.94 0.37
N ILE A 126 5.13 0.37 1.55
CA ILE A 126 4.98 1.11 2.81
C ILE A 126 6.03 2.22 2.88
N ALA A 127 7.28 1.93 2.52
CA ALA A 127 8.36 2.91 2.55
C ALA A 127 8.08 4.10 1.61
N LYS A 128 7.59 3.86 0.38
CA LYS A 128 7.19 4.92 -0.55
C LYS A 128 6.13 5.84 0.06
N ARG A 129 5.10 5.28 0.72
CA ARG A 129 4.05 6.05 1.39
C ARG A 129 4.61 6.86 2.56
N LEU A 130 5.50 6.26 3.36
CA LEU A 130 6.23 6.95 4.42
C LEU A 130 7.04 8.15 3.88
N MET A 131 7.72 7.97 2.74
CA MET A 131 8.52 9.02 2.12
C MET A 131 7.67 10.13 1.49
N ARG A 132 6.52 9.83 0.89
CA ARG A 132 5.59 10.85 0.37
C ARG A 132 5.04 11.74 1.49
N GLY A 133 4.78 11.14 2.66
CA GLY A 133 4.47 11.91 3.87
C GLY A 133 3.06 12.51 3.91
N GLU A 134 2.10 11.97 3.15
CA GLU A 134 0.70 12.39 3.21
C GLU A 134 0.08 12.01 4.57
N MET A 135 -0.38 12.98 5.36
CA MET A 135 -0.72 12.77 6.78
C MET A 135 -1.68 11.59 7.01
N ASN A 136 -2.82 11.57 6.31
CA ASN A 136 -3.81 10.49 6.40
C ASN A 136 -3.20 9.11 6.11
N SER A 137 -2.37 9.02 5.07
CA SER A 137 -1.69 7.78 4.68
C SER A 137 -0.70 7.33 5.76
N ILE A 138 -0.01 8.25 6.43
CA ILE A 138 0.94 7.97 7.50
C ILE A 138 0.22 7.54 8.78
N ALA A 139 -0.82 8.28 9.19
CA ALA A 139 -1.65 7.94 10.34
C ALA A 139 -2.20 6.51 10.20
N TYR A 140 -2.78 6.18 9.05
CA TYR A 140 -3.25 4.83 8.73
C TYR A 140 -2.17 3.74 8.90
N LEU A 141 -0.96 4.00 8.39
CA LEU A 141 0.15 3.05 8.49
C LEU A 141 0.59 2.85 9.95
N ILE A 142 0.56 3.91 10.77
CA ILE A 142 0.91 3.86 12.19
C ILE A 142 -0.18 3.12 12.97
N ASP A 143 -1.44 3.50 12.81
CA ASP A 143 -2.59 2.96 13.57
C ASP A 143 -2.76 1.46 13.34
N LEU A 144 -2.56 1.00 12.11
CA LEU A 144 -2.61 -0.43 11.79
C LEU A 144 -1.28 -1.16 12.03
N GLY A 145 -0.29 -0.46 12.57
CA GLY A 145 0.98 -1.03 13.02
C GLY A 145 1.85 -1.56 11.88
N TYR A 146 1.86 -0.90 10.71
CA TYR A 146 2.70 -1.28 9.58
C TYR A 146 4.19 -0.98 9.81
N LEU A 147 4.54 -0.08 10.75
CA LEU A 147 5.94 0.19 11.08
C LEU A 147 6.68 -1.05 11.64
N LYS A 148 5.96 -2.00 12.24
CA LYS A 148 6.55 -3.25 12.78
C LYS A 148 7.20 -4.16 11.73
N TYR A 149 6.93 -3.94 10.45
CA TYR A 149 7.54 -4.70 9.36
C TYR A 149 8.99 -4.26 9.07
N PHE A 150 9.45 -3.18 9.69
CA PHE A 150 10.78 -2.62 9.52
C PHE A 150 11.61 -2.76 10.80
N THR A 151 12.92 -2.87 10.61
CA THR A 151 13.88 -2.67 11.69
C THR A 151 14.07 -1.17 11.95
N GLN A 152 14.64 -0.84 13.10
CA GLN A 152 15.02 0.54 13.42
C GLN A 152 15.96 1.13 12.35
N GLU A 153 16.90 0.35 11.82
CA GLU A 153 17.86 0.80 10.81
C GLU A 153 17.18 1.09 9.47
N GLU A 154 16.22 0.27 9.07
CA GLU A 154 15.45 0.49 7.85
C GLU A 154 14.59 1.76 7.96
N LEU A 155 13.88 1.95 9.08
CA LEU A 155 13.11 3.17 9.31
C LEU A 155 14.00 4.41 9.35
N ASN A 156 15.15 4.34 10.02
CA ASN A 156 16.12 5.43 10.00
C ASN A 156 16.58 5.74 8.57
N THR A 157 16.79 4.73 7.73
CA THR A 157 17.19 4.93 6.33
C THR A 157 16.08 5.60 5.50
N ILE A 158 14.82 5.18 5.70
CA ILE A 158 13.66 5.79 5.05
C ILE A 158 13.53 7.26 5.45
N PHE A 159 13.55 7.55 6.75
CA PHE A 159 13.37 8.91 7.26
C PHE A 159 14.59 9.81 6.99
N SER A 160 15.80 9.26 6.90
CA SER A 160 16.98 10.05 6.52
C SER A 160 17.13 10.27 5.01
N SER A 161 16.28 9.66 4.17
CA SER A 161 16.36 9.85 2.71
C SER A 161 16.01 11.29 2.32
N ASP A 162 16.75 11.85 1.36
CA ASP A 162 16.50 13.21 0.86
C ASP A 162 15.19 13.33 0.07
N ASN A 163 14.66 12.20 -0.41
CA ASN A 163 13.35 12.12 -1.05
C ASN A 163 12.19 12.01 -0.04
N CYS A 164 12.47 12.02 1.26
CA CYS A 164 11.45 11.91 2.30
C CYS A 164 10.83 13.28 2.61
N SER A 165 9.59 13.48 2.19
CA SER A 165 8.81 14.72 2.39
C SER A 165 8.05 14.76 3.72
N LEU A 166 8.02 13.66 4.49
CA LEU A 166 7.28 13.56 5.75
C LEU A 166 7.56 14.71 6.72
N PHE A 167 8.84 15.00 6.95
CA PHE A 167 9.23 16.08 7.87
C PHE A 167 8.78 17.44 7.40
N LYS A 168 8.95 17.71 6.11
CA LYS A 168 8.51 18.96 5.49
C LYS A 168 7.00 19.12 5.68
N ASN A 169 6.22 18.08 5.40
CA ASN A 169 4.78 18.12 5.54
C ASN A 169 4.37 18.33 7.01
N ILE A 170 5.06 17.72 7.98
CA ILE A 170 4.78 17.93 9.42
C ILE A 170 5.06 19.39 9.81
N LEU A 171 6.19 19.94 9.36
CA LEU A 171 6.56 21.33 9.64
C LEU A 171 5.59 22.32 8.99
N ASP A 172 5.13 22.04 7.78
CA ASP A 172 4.17 22.88 7.07
C ASP A 172 2.80 22.85 7.77
N ALA A 173 2.35 21.68 8.26
CA ALA A 173 1.15 21.57 9.09
C ALA A 173 1.25 22.37 10.40
N PHE A 174 2.43 22.39 11.06
CA PHE A 174 2.65 23.21 12.26
C PHE A 174 2.66 24.72 12.01
N LYS A 175 2.95 25.15 10.78
CA LYS A 175 2.89 26.57 10.39
C LYS A 175 1.49 27.00 9.94
N GLY A 176 0.63 26.04 9.62
CA GLY A 176 -0.73 26.30 9.17
C GLY A 176 -1.65 26.79 10.29
N GLU A 177 -2.80 27.35 9.89
CA GLU A 177 -3.88 27.73 10.80
C GLU A 177 -4.94 26.62 10.96
N ASP A 178 -4.83 25.53 10.20
CA ASP A 178 -5.72 24.37 10.27
C ASP A 178 -5.41 23.53 11.52
N THR A 179 -6.32 23.59 12.50
CA THR A 179 -6.17 22.90 13.79
C THR A 179 -6.25 21.38 13.68
N ASP A 180 -6.96 20.85 12.68
CA ASP A 180 -7.12 19.40 12.50
C ASP A 180 -5.84 18.81 11.92
N GLN A 181 -5.28 19.46 10.89
CA GLN A 181 -3.96 19.11 10.35
C GLN A 181 -2.86 19.24 11.40
N PHE A 182 -2.93 20.25 12.26
CA PHE A 182 -1.98 20.40 13.37
C PHE A 182 -2.04 19.22 14.33
N HIS A 183 -3.24 18.81 14.73
CA HIS A 183 -3.42 17.70 15.68
C HIS A 183 -2.90 16.38 15.10
N GLU A 184 -3.24 16.10 13.84
CA GLU A 184 -2.78 14.91 13.12
C GLU A 184 -1.25 14.89 12.99
N ALA A 185 -0.64 15.99 12.54
CA ALA A 185 0.81 16.12 12.42
C ALA A 185 1.52 15.97 13.77
N TYR A 186 0.95 16.50 14.85
CA TYR A 186 1.48 16.35 16.20
C TYR A 186 1.46 14.90 16.66
N GLN A 187 0.37 14.18 16.40
CA GLN A 187 0.24 12.77 16.77
C GLN A 187 1.22 11.89 15.97
N ILE A 188 1.31 12.10 14.66
CA ILE A 188 2.31 11.45 13.81
C ILE A 188 3.72 11.71 14.35
N TYR A 189 4.09 12.97 14.58
CA TYR A 189 5.40 13.37 15.11
C TYR A 189 5.73 12.64 16.42
N LYS A 190 4.75 12.54 17.34
CA LYS A 190 4.90 11.85 18.62
C LYS A 190 5.16 10.35 18.42
N ASP A 191 4.42 9.70 17.53
CA ASP A 191 4.51 8.25 17.30
C ASP A 191 5.78 7.85 16.57
N ILE A 192 6.26 8.69 15.64
CA ILE A 192 7.50 8.43 14.91
C ILE A 192 8.73 9.04 15.60
N GLY A 193 8.55 9.87 16.63
CA GLY A 193 9.59 10.69 17.26
C GLY A 193 10.83 9.92 17.73
N VAL A 194 10.64 8.68 18.19
CA VAL A 194 11.74 7.77 18.56
C VAL A 194 12.67 7.43 17.39
N TYR A 195 12.11 7.31 16.18
CA TYR A 195 12.88 7.11 14.95
C TYR A 195 13.49 8.43 14.46
N LEU A 196 12.76 9.54 14.59
CA LEU A 196 13.24 10.85 14.16
C LEU A 196 14.50 11.29 14.91
N PHE A 197 14.55 11.08 16.23
CA PHE A 197 15.73 11.47 17.00
C PHE A 197 17.00 10.75 16.51
N SER A 198 16.88 9.45 16.19
CA SER A 198 17.98 8.68 15.63
C SER A 198 18.37 9.15 14.22
N ALA A 199 17.39 9.46 13.36
CA ALA A 199 17.62 9.96 12.01
C ALA A 199 18.28 11.35 12.00
N ILE A 200 17.77 12.29 12.81
CA ILE A 200 18.32 13.64 12.98
C ILE A 200 19.75 13.55 13.52
N ARG A 201 20.00 12.72 14.53
CA ARG A 201 21.36 12.51 15.07
C ARG A 201 22.32 11.99 14.00
N LYS A 202 21.87 11.09 13.12
CA LYS A 202 22.68 10.56 12.01
C LYS A 202 22.99 11.64 10.97
N LYS A 203 21.98 12.42 10.54
CA LYS A 203 22.16 13.55 9.62
C LYS A 203 23.12 14.61 10.20
N LEU A 204 22.92 15.02 11.45
CA LEU A 204 23.81 15.96 12.14
C LEU A 204 25.25 15.44 12.19
N LYS A 205 25.44 14.15 12.52
CA LYS A 205 26.78 13.55 12.54
C LYS A 205 27.44 13.59 11.14
N GLN A 206 26.69 13.27 10.09
CA GLN A 206 27.21 13.33 8.72
C GLN A 206 27.64 14.75 8.35
N ILE A 207 26.86 15.77 8.70
CA ILE A 207 27.21 17.18 8.48
C ILE A 207 28.49 17.58 9.22
N PHE A 208 28.61 17.20 10.50
CA PHE A 208 29.82 17.46 11.29
C PHE A 208 31.05 16.71 10.78
N ASP A 209 30.85 15.55 10.16
CA ASP A 209 31.93 14.75 9.57
C ASP A 209 32.33 15.28 8.16
N THR A 210 31.47 16.04 7.46
CA THR A 210 31.71 16.52 6.08
C THR A 210 31.94 18.03 5.93
N ASP A 211 31.71 18.83 6.98
CA ASP A 211 31.75 20.31 6.95
C ASP A 211 30.87 20.95 5.85
N ASN A 212 29.86 20.23 5.35
CA ASN A 212 28.94 20.74 4.31
C ASN A 212 27.57 21.11 4.91
N ILE A 213 27.24 22.40 4.88
CA ILE A 213 26.01 22.99 5.44
C ILE A 213 24.84 22.94 4.44
N GLU A 214 25.07 22.58 3.16
CA GLU A 214 24.01 22.55 2.14
C GLU A 214 22.97 21.44 2.33
N ASP A 215 23.22 20.43 3.19
CA ASP A 215 22.31 19.30 3.47
C ASP A 215 21.19 19.61 4.50
N LEU A 216 20.96 20.90 4.82
CA LEU A 216 20.06 21.35 5.89
C LEU A 216 18.61 21.63 5.46
N CYS A 217 18.26 21.47 4.19
CA CYS A 217 16.93 21.77 3.65
C CYS A 217 16.15 20.51 3.28
#